data_AF-A0A956TF02-F1
#
_entry.id   AF-A0A956TF02-F1
#
_cell.length_a   1.000
_cell.length_b   1.000
_cell.length_c   1.000
_cell.angle_alpha   90.00
_cell.angle_beta   90.00
_cell.angle_gamma   90.00
#
_symmetry.space_group_name_H-M   'P 1'
#
loop_
_entity.id
_entity.type
_entity.pdbx_description
1 polymer ?
#
loop_
_entity_poly.entity_id
_entity_poly.type
_entity_poly.pdbx_seq_one_letter_code
_entity_poly.pdbx_strand_id
1 'polypeptide(L)'
;KIPFQTEDPGRFKVTGHESDRATFKVPSLRNITETGPYFHDGQVASLVEAVRLMGHHQLGKDLSDEEIGQIVAFLGSLKGELPKQYIGP
;
A
#
# COMPACT_ATOMS: atom_id res chain seq x y z
N LYS A 1 -2.52 -20.31 -1.57
CA LYS A 1 -1.21 -19.84 -2.10
C LYS A 1 -0.98 -18.48 -1.47
N ILE A 2 0.11 -18.29 -0.72
CA ILE A 2 0.43 -16.99 -0.11
C ILE A 2 0.69 -16.03 -1.28
N PRO A 3 -0.09 -14.94 -1.45
CA PRO A 3 -0.14 -14.20 -2.71
C PRO A 3 1.04 -13.25 -2.92
N PHE A 4 1.94 -13.09 -1.94
CA PHE A 4 3.19 -12.37 -2.10
C PHE A 4 4.31 -13.22 -1.52
N GLN A 5 5.03 -13.91 -2.38
CA GLN A 5 6.26 -14.58 -1.99
C GLN A 5 7.33 -13.49 -1.86
N THR A 6 7.64 -13.13 -0.62
CA THR A 6 8.60 -12.08 -0.28
C THR A 6 9.52 -12.61 0.80
N GLU A 7 10.80 -12.24 0.74
CA GLU A 7 11.78 -12.63 1.76
C GLU A 7 11.79 -11.64 2.94
N ASP A 8 11.02 -10.55 2.87
CA ASP A 8 10.95 -9.56 3.94
C ASP A 8 10.09 -10.08 5.11
N PRO A 9 10.69 -10.35 6.29
CA PRO A 9 9.94 -10.85 7.44
C PRO A 9 9.20 -9.73 8.21
N GLY A 10 9.32 -8.47 7.79
CA GLY A 10 8.68 -7.32 8.43
C GLY A 10 9.25 -7.01 9.82
N ARG A 11 8.35 -6.65 10.75
CA ARG A 11 8.69 -6.24 12.12
C ARG A 11 9.54 -7.27 12.88
N PHE A 12 9.42 -8.56 12.56
CA PHE A 12 10.29 -9.62 13.10
C PHE A 12 11.78 -9.31 12.95
N LYS A 13 12.22 -8.67 11.86
CA LYS A 13 13.64 -8.30 11.64
C LYS A 13 14.17 -7.38 12.75
N VAL A 14 13.29 -6.61 13.39
CA VAL A 14 13.61 -5.66 14.45
C VAL A 14 13.45 -6.30 15.82
N THR A 15 12.37 -7.07 16.04
CA THR A 15 11.99 -7.54 17.38
C THR A 15 12.44 -8.96 17.70
N GLY A 16 12.64 -9.81 16.68
CA GLY A 16 12.95 -11.23 16.84
C GLY A 16 11.79 -12.08 17.37
N HIS A 17 10.61 -11.51 17.61
CA HIS A 17 9.44 -12.24 18.10
C HIS A 17 8.66 -12.84 16.93
N GLU A 18 8.44 -14.15 16.93
CA GLU A 18 7.73 -14.85 15.86
C GLU A 18 6.32 -14.28 15.60
N SER A 19 5.65 -13.76 16.64
CA SER A 19 4.35 -13.09 16.54
C SER A 19 4.36 -11.83 15.68
N ASP A 20 5.52 -11.21 15.47
CA ASP A 20 5.70 -10.00 14.66
C ASP A 20 6.07 -10.31 13.19
N ARG A 21 6.17 -11.60 12.81
CA ARG A 21 6.50 -12.00 11.44
C ARG A 21 5.41 -11.52 10.47
N ALA A 22 5.85 -10.98 9.34
CA ALA A 22 4.99 -10.41 8.29
C ALA A 22 4.07 -9.28 8.77
N THR A 23 4.35 -8.68 9.94
CA THR A 23 3.68 -7.46 10.40
C THR A 23 4.44 -6.25 9.89
N PHE A 24 3.73 -5.30 9.30
CA PHE A 24 4.30 -4.06 8.75
C PHE A 24 3.60 -2.84 9.36
N LYS A 25 4.33 -1.72 9.40
CA LYS A 25 3.73 -0.44 9.78
C LYS A 25 2.75 -0.02 8.69
N VAL A 26 1.52 0.33 9.07
CA VAL A 26 0.55 0.91 8.13
C VAL A 26 1.12 2.23 7.57
N PRO A 27 1.28 2.36 6.24
CA PRO A 27 1.81 3.58 5.64
C PRO A 27 0.77 4.70 5.62
N SER A 28 1.24 5.94 5.46
CA SER A 28 0.36 7.05 5.08
C SER A 28 -0.11 6.85 3.64
N LEU A 29 -1.37 7.21 3.36
CA LEU A 29 -1.93 7.19 2.00
C LEU A 29 -1.94 8.58 1.33
N ARG A 30 -1.39 9.61 1.98
CA ARG A 30 -1.19 10.93 1.36
C ARG A 30 -0.22 10.81 0.18
N ASN A 31 -0.56 11.44 -0.95
CA ASN A 31 0.17 11.35 -2.21
C ASN A 31 0.30 9.94 -2.81
N ILE A 32 -0.54 8.98 -2.40
CA ILE A 32 -0.40 7.58 -2.85
C ILE A 32 -0.44 7.43 -4.38
N THR A 33 -1.15 8.30 -5.09
CA THR A 33 -1.18 8.29 -6.56
C THR A 33 0.17 8.55 -7.22
N GLU A 34 1.12 9.15 -6.50
CA GLU A 34 2.44 9.54 -7.00
C GLU A 34 3.58 8.64 -6.48
N THR A 35 3.27 7.65 -5.64
CA THR A 35 4.27 6.86 -4.90
C THR A 35 4.24 5.38 -5.24
N GLY A 36 3.71 5.01 -6.40
CA GLY A 36 3.87 3.66 -6.91
C GLY A 36 5.34 3.35 -7.24
N PRO A 37 5.73 2.07 -7.36
CA PRO A 37 4.94 0.86 -7.08
C PRO A 37 4.59 0.67 -5.58
N TYR A 38 3.59 -0.17 -5.29
CA TYR A 38 2.94 -0.31 -3.98
C TYR A 38 3.44 -1.53 -3.18
N PHE A 39 3.15 -1.49 -1.87
CA PHE A 39 3.60 -2.42 -0.82
C PHE A 39 5.08 -2.33 -0.48
N HIS A 40 5.55 -3.13 0.50
CA HIS A 40 6.87 -2.98 1.10
C HIS A 40 8.03 -3.35 0.16
N ASP A 41 7.76 -4.16 -0.85
CA ASP A 41 8.73 -4.62 -1.85
C ASP A 41 8.45 -4.07 -3.25
N GLY A 42 7.46 -3.20 -3.41
CA GLY A 42 7.14 -2.55 -4.68
C GLY A 42 6.66 -3.51 -5.78
N GLN A 43 6.20 -4.71 -5.46
CA GLN A 43 5.81 -5.70 -6.48
C GLN A 43 4.53 -5.33 -7.24
N VAL A 44 3.69 -4.43 -6.72
CA VAL A 44 2.40 -4.09 -7.33
C VAL A 44 2.44 -2.73 -7.99
N ALA A 45 2.39 -2.69 -9.32
CA ALA A 45 2.51 -1.45 -10.08
C ALA A 45 1.24 -0.57 -10.09
N SER A 46 0.06 -1.16 -9.92
CA SER A 46 -1.24 -0.47 -10.09
C SER A 46 -1.93 -0.17 -8.76
N LEU A 47 -2.44 1.05 -8.60
CA LEU A 47 -3.18 1.45 -7.40
C LEU A 47 -4.51 0.70 -7.30
N VAL A 48 -5.17 0.48 -8.44
CA VAL A 48 -6.39 -0.32 -8.54
C VAL A 48 -6.16 -1.73 -8.01
N GLU A 49 -5.04 -2.35 -8.42
CA GLU A 49 -4.69 -3.69 -7.96
C GLU A 49 -4.30 -3.71 -6.49
N ALA A 50 -3.56 -2.71 -6.01
CA ALA A 50 -3.23 -2.58 -4.60
C ALA A 50 -4.49 -2.48 -3.71
N VAL A 51 -5.51 -1.72 -4.13
CA VAL A 51 -6.79 -1.61 -3.42
C VAL A 51 -7.54 -2.95 -3.43
N ARG A 52 -7.62 -3.63 -4.57
CA ARG A 52 -8.25 -4.95 -4.71
C ARG A 52 -7.63 -5.96 -3.74
N LEU A 53 -6.31 -6.04 -3.73
CA LEU A 53 -5.55 -6.95 -2.87
C LEU A 53 -5.72 -6.60 -1.39
N MET A 54 -5.76 -5.32 -1.04
CA MET A 54 -6.01 -4.89 0.35
C MET A 54 -7.41 -5.28 0.83
N GLY A 55 -8.43 -5.15 -0.03
CA GLY A 55 -9.79 -5.64 0.27
C GLY A 55 -9.80 -7.15 0.57
N HIS A 56 -9.14 -7.94 -0.27
CA HIS A 56 -9.11 -9.39 -0.11
C HIS A 56 -8.28 -9.82 1.11
N HIS A 57 -7.04 -9.35 1.25
CA HIS A 57 -6.12 -9.84 2.28
C HIS A 57 -6.40 -9.33 3.69
N GLN A 58 -6.83 -8.08 3.81
CA GLN A 58 -7.03 -7.48 5.13
C GLN A 58 -8.46 -7.64 5.64
N LEU A 59 -9.44 -7.77 4.74
CA LEU A 59 -10.86 -7.80 5.09
C LEU A 59 -11.59 -9.06 4.62
N GLY A 60 -10.97 -9.93 3.81
CA GLY A 60 -11.63 -11.09 3.22
C GLY A 60 -12.74 -10.70 2.24
N LYS A 61 -12.64 -9.53 1.60
CA LYS A 61 -13.67 -8.99 0.71
C LYS A 61 -13.17 -8.92 -0.73
N ASP A 62 -13.98 -9.45 -1.64
CA ASP A 62 -13.81 -9.23 -3.07
C ASP A 62 -14.63 -7.99 -3.47
N LEU A 63 -13.95 -6.85 -3.53
CA LEU A 63 -14.57 -5.58 -3.91
C LEU A 63 -14.91 -5.56 -5.41
N SER A 64 -16.05 -4.98 -5.75
CA SER A 64 -16.42 -4.73 -7.15
C SER A 64 -15.53 -3.65 -7.79
N ASP A 65 -15.44 -3.66 -9.12
CA ASP A 65 -14.67 -2.63 -9.85
C ASP A 65 -15.20 -1.21 -9.60
N GLU A 66 -16.51 -1.06 -9.36
CA GLU A 66 -17.13 0.21 -8.98
C GLU A 66 -16.66 0.69 -7.60
N GLU A 67 -16.69 -0.19 -6.58
CA GLU A 67 -16.18 0.15 -5.24
C GLU A 67 -14.68 0.47 -5.27
N ILE A 68 -13.89 -0.29 -6.03
CA ILE A 68 -12.47 -0.02 -6.22
C ILE A 68 -12.27 1.35 -6.89
N GLY A 69 -13.06 1.65 -7.94
CA GLY A 69 -13.03 2.94 -8.63
C GLY A 69 -13.32 4.11 -7.69
N GLN A 70 -14.33 3.98 -6.83
CA GLN A 70 -14.70 4.99 -5.83
C GLN A 70 -13.60 5.19 -4.79
N ILE A 71 -12.97 4.11 -4.29
CA ILE A 71 -11.84 4.20 -3.36
C ILE A 71 -10.65 4.88 -4.03
N VAL A 72 -10.30 4.49 -5.26
CA VAL A 72 -9.19 5.11 -6.02
C VAL A 72 -9.46 6.59 -6.27
N ALA A 73 -10.70 6.97 -6.61
CA ALA A 73 -11.09 8.37 -6.76
C ALA A 73 -10.91 9.16 -5.46
N PHE A 74 -11.33 8.58 -4.32
CA PHE A 74 -11.08 9.17 -3.00
C PHE A 74 -9.58 9.30 -2.71
N LEU A 75 -8.78 8.26 -2.97
CA LEU A 75 -7.32 8.31 -2.79
C LEU A 75 -6.66 9.39 -3.66
N GLY A 76 -7.22 9.66 -4.85
CA GLY A 76 -6.81 10.78 -5.70
C GLY A 76 -6.97 12.15 -5.04
N SER A 77 -7.97 12.32 -4.17
CA SER A 77 -8.15 13.56 -3.40
C SER A 77 -7.07 13.78 -2.32
N LEU A 78 -6.23 12.77 -2.03
CA LEU A 78 -5.17 12.85 -1.03
C LEU A 78 -3.83 13.35 -1.61
N LYS A 79 -3.80 13.71 -2.89
CA LYS A 79 -2.66 14.36 -3.53
C LYS A 79 -2.54 15.80 -3.07
N GLY A 80 -1.42 16.14 -2.45
CA GLY A 80 -1.04 17.49 -2.08
C GLY A 80 0.01 18.06 -3.03
N GLU A 81 0.21 19.37 -2.95
CA GLU A 81 1.32 20.05 -3.62
C GLU A 81 2.59 19.96 -2.79
N LEU A 82 3.72 19.70 -3.44
CA LEU A 82 5.02 19.80 -2.80
C LEU A 82 5.35 21.28 -2.57
N PRO A 83 5.74 21.69 -1.34
CA PRO A 83 6.10 23.09 -1.10
C PRO A 83 7.32 23.46 -1.93
N LYS A 84 7.20 24.50 -2.77
CA LYS A 84 8.24 24.90 -3.73
C LYS A 84 9.61 25.17 -3.08
N GLN A 85 9.63 25.59 -1.82
CA GLN A 85 10.86 25.81 -1.05
C GLN A 85 11.70 24.54 -0.82
N TYR A 86 11.12 23.35 -1.01
CA TYR A 86 11.81 22.05 -0.86
C TYR A 86 12.15 21.39 -2.20
N ILE A 87 11.78 22.01 -3.33
CA ILE A 87 12.09 21.51 -4.66
C ILE A 87 13.31 22.30 -5.16
N GLY A 88 14.43 21.61 -5.42
CA GLY A 88 15.62 22.23 -6.00
C GLY A 88 15.35 22.85 -7.38
N PRO A 89 16.21 23.75 -7.86
CA PRO A 89 16.06 24.39 -9.17
C PRO A 89 16.02 23.39 -10.33
#